data_AF-A0A553IEY4-F1
#
_entry.id   AF-A0A553IEY4-F1
#
_cell.length_a   1.000
_cell.length_b   1.000
_cell.length_c   1.000
_cell.angle_alpha   90.00
_cell.angle_beta   90.00
_cell.angle_gamma   90.00
#
_symmetry.space_group_name_H-M   'P 1'
#
loop_
_entity.id
_entity.type
_entity.pdbx_description
1 polymer ?
#
loop_
_entity_poly.entity_id
_entity_poly.type
_entity_poly.pdbx_seq_one_letter_code
_entity_poly.pdbx_strand_id
1 'polypeptide(L)'
;MSPHSTKVVPGMETAAKGQFPKPPSFKDPLDERQYLKQRLALAFRLFAKQGYDEGVAGHITVRDPVDPTTFWVNPFGVAWPLLRASDLIRVDHNGSVVDGGPVRLLNVAAYMIHSAVHAARPDVNAVAHSHSIYGRAFSTLGRPLDITTQDTCAFYNDIAHYGSFGGIVLGPEEGLHIAESLGQKKAAILSNHGLLTVGKTVESCVFWFTSLEKCCHGQLLADAAAAGRGGETVKVADDEAEFTYKTVGSELAGWFSAKPAFDIMEHETGNDYKM
;
A
#
# COMPACT_ATOMS: atom_id res chain seq x y z
N MET A 1 -7.50 1.17 -42.08
CA MET A 1 -6.26 0.43 -42.38
C MET A 1 -5.18 0.98 -41.46
N SER A 2 -4.82 0.23 -40.43
CA SER A 2 -3.77 0.62 -39.49
C SER A 2 -2.60 -0.35 -39.66
N PRO A 3 -1.39 0.09 -40.05
CA PRO A 3 -0.23 -0.75 -40.07
C PRO A 3 0.50 -0.53 -38.74
N HIS A 4 0.05 -1.18 -37.66
CA HIS A 4 0.92 -1.44 -36.51
C HIS A 4 1.27 -2.92 -36.56
N SER A 5 2.12 -3.22 -37.54
CA SER A 5 2.92 -4.44 -37.58
C SER A 5 3.65 -4.53 -36.23
N THR A 6 3.27 -5.51 -35.42
CA THR A 6 4.04 -6.03 -34.29
C THR A 6 5.39 -6.53 -34.78
N LYS A 7 6.32 -5.60 -35.01
CA LYS A 7 7.73 -5.91 -35.00
C LYS A 7 8.11 -6.00 -33.52
N VAL A 8 8.22 -7.22 -33.03
CA VAL A 8 9.06 -7.52 -31.87
C VAL A 8 10.38 -6.79 -32.11
N VAL A 9 10.69 -5.76 -31.34
CA VAL A 9 11.98 -5.08 -31.41
C VAL A 9 12.99 -6.07 -30.82
N PRO A 10 13.84 -6.72 -31.63
CA PRO A 10 14.84 -7.63 -31.10
C PRO A 10 15.96 -6.77 -30.53
N GLY A 11 16.27 -6.93 -29.24
CA GLY A 11 17.45 -6.32 -28.63
C GLY A 11 17.19 -5.04 -27.84
N MET A 12 16.29 -5.09 -26.85
CA MET A 12 16.43 -4.22 -25.67
C MET A 12 17.17 -4.96 -24.55
N GLU A 13 18.31 -5.58 -24.90
CA GLU A 13 19.37 -5.87 -23.93
C GLU A 13 20.15 -4.58 -23.67
N THR A 14 19.52 -3.63 -22.99
CA THR A 14 20.27 -2.69 -22.17
C THR A 14 20.02 -3.08 -20.73
N ALA A 15 20.52 -4.27 -20.37
CA ALA A 15 20.72 -4.62 -18.98
C ALA A 15 21.62 -3.54 -18.39
N ALA A 16 21.10 -2.79 -17.41
CA ALA A 16 21.93 -1.98 -16.56
C ALA A 16 23.10 -2.85 -16.09
N LYS A 17 24.34 -2.41 -16.35
CA LYS A 17 25.54 -3.10 -15.86
C LYS A 17 25.57 -2.93 -14.33
N GLY A 18 24.93 -3.85 -13.61
CA GLY A 18 24.83 -3.85 -12.15
C GLY A 18 23.77 -4.82 -11.65
N GLN A 19 23.97 -5.37 -10.46
CA GLN A 19 22.95 -6.19 -9.80
C GLN A 19 21.84 -5.26 -9.29
N PHE A 20 20.59 -5.54 -9.66
CA PHE A 20 19.45 -4.82 -9.06
C PHE A 20 19.50 -4.99 -7.54
N PRO A 21 19.31 -3.91 -6.76
CA PRO A 21 19.31 -3.99 -5.32
C PRO A 21 18.16 -4.89 -4.84
N LYS A 22 18.35 -5.49 -3.67
CA LYS A 22 17.37 -6.36 -3.02
C LYS A 22 17.05 -5.82 -1.63
N PRO A 23 15.88 -6.16 -1.07
CA PRO A 23 15.59 -5.93 0.35
C PRO A 23 16.74 -6.46 1.22
N PRO A 24 17.08 -5.77 2.32
CA PRO A 24 18.09 -6.25 3.25
C PRO A 24 17.65 -7.57 3.89
N SER A 25 18.62 -8.40 4.26
CA SER A 25 18.40 -9.64 5.00
C SER A 25 19.12 -9.57 6.35
N PHE A 26 18.50 -10.10 7.39
CA PHE A 26 19.01 -10.04 8.75
C PHE A 26 19.31 -11.44 9.28
N LYS A 27 20.38 -11.58 10.07
CA LYS A 27 20.70 -12.85 10.75
C LYS A 27 19.98 -12.96 12.09
N ASP A 28 19.84 -11.85 12.79
CA ASP A 28 19.11 -11.75 14.05
C ASP A 28 17.70 -11.18 13.81
N PRO A 29 16.63 -11.91 14.17
CA PRO A 29 15.26 -11.41 14.11
C PRO A 29 15.03 -10.12 14.92
N LEU A 30 15.83 -9.84 15.95
CA LEU A 30 15.75 -8.59 16.70
C LEU A 30 16.27 -7.38 15.90
N ASP A 31 17.32 -7.58 15.10
CA ASP A 31 17.81 -6.55 14.16
C ASP A 31 16.76 -6.27 13.08
N GLU A 32 16.14 -7.34 12.55
CA GLU A 32 15.04 -7.21 11.59
C GLU A 32 13.85 -6.47 12.18
N ARG A 33 13.44 -6.81 13.41
CA ARG A 33 12.36 -6.11 14.12
C ARG A 33 12.67 -4.62 14.23
N GLN A 34 13.88 -4.27 14.65
CA GLN A 34 14.26 -2.87 14.81
C GLN A 34 14.27 -2.13 13.47
N TYR A 35 14.75 -2.78 12.41
CA TYR A 35 14.66 -2.25 11.04
C TYR A 35 13.20 -2.05 10.61
N LEU A 36 12.33 -3.04 10.75
CA LEU A 36 10.93 -2.95 10.33
C LEU A 36 10.15 -1.86 11.08
N LYS A 37 10.40 -1.71 12.40
CA LYS A 37 9.82 -0.61 13.18
C LYS A 37 10.28 0.77 12.66
N GLN A 38 11.55 0.89 12.30
CA GLN A 38 12.12 2.09 11.69
C GLN A 38 11.51 2.40 10.32
N ARG A 39 11.38 1.38 9.45
CA ARG A 39 10.70 1.51 8.15
C ARG A 39 9.23 1.88 8.31
N LEU A 40 8.54 1.31 9.29
CA LEU A 40 7.16 1.65 9.58
C LEU A 40 7.01 3.12 10.03
N ALA A 41 7.90 3.62 10.90
CA ALA A 41 7.90 5.03 11.29
C ALA A 41 8.12 5.97 10.08
N LEU A 42 9.07 5.64 9.19
CA LEU A 42 9.29 6.37 7.94
C LEU A 42 8.07 6.31 7.00
N ALA A 43 7.38 5.17 6.93
CA ALA A 43 6.17 5.00 6.13
C ALA A 43 5.05 5.98 6.54
N PHE A 44 4.82 6.15 7.84
CA PHE A 44 3.86 7.14 8.34
C PHE A 44 4.27 8.57 8.01
N ARG A 45 5.56 8.92 8.18
CA ARG A 45 6.06 10.24 7.80
C ARG A 45 5.93 10.50 6.30
N LEU A 46 6.13 9.48 5.47
CA LEU A 46 5.87 9.52 4.02
C LEU A 46 4.40 9.75 3.70
N PHE A 47 3.49 9.03 4.37
CA PHE A 47 2.05 9.22 4.20
C PHE A 47 1.64 10.65 4.58
N ALA A 48 2.13 11.17 5.71
CA ALA A 48 1.84 12.53 6.15
C ALA A 48 2.40 13.59 5.19
N LYS A 49 3.63 13.40 4.70
CA LYS A 49 4.23 14.30 3.71
C LYS A 49 3.45 14.34 2.40
N GLN A 50 2.78 13.25 2.05
CA GLN A 50 1.92 13.17 0.87
C GLN A 50 0.47 13.61 1.14
N GLY A 51 0.13 13.98 2.38
CA GLY A 51 -1.22 14.40 2.76
C GLY A 51 -2.23 13.25 2.77
N TYR A 52 -1.79 12.04 3.12
CA TYR A 52 -2.65 10.86 3.18
C TYR A 52 -3.33 10.68 4.54
N ASP A 53 -2.98 11.49 5.53
CA ASP A 53 -3.60 11.54 6.85
C ASP A 53 -4.97 12.24 6.83
N GLU A 54 -5.90 11.74 7.65
CA GLU A 54 -7.23 12.32 7.86
C GLU A 54 -7.52 12.31 9.36
N GLY A 55 -7.02 13.32 10.07
CA GLY A 55 -7.07 13.39 11.53
C GLY A 55 -6.37 12.18 12.18
N VAL A 56 -7.16 11.29 12.77
CA VAL A 56 -6.67 10.07 13.46
C VAL A 56 -6.93 8.78 12.68
N ALA A 57 -7.52 8.86 11.48
CA ALA A 57 -7.74 7.72 10.61
C ALA A 57 -6.43 7.26 9.95
N GLY A 58 -6.43 6.01 9.48
CA GLY A 58 -5.31 5.40 8.77
C GLY A 58 -4.35 4.62 9.67
N HIS A 59 -3.87 3.52 9.12
CA HIS A 59 -3.09 2.50 9.83
C HIS A 59 -2.16 1.81 8.85
N ILE A 60 -0.97 1.49 9.32
CA ILE A 60 -0.02 0.64 8.62
C ILE A 60 0.46 -0.37 9.65
N THR A 61 0.31 -1.65 9.34
CA THR A 61 0.79 -2.75 10.16
C THR A 61 1.98 -3.41 9.52
N VAL A 62 2.91 -3.91 10.34
CA VAL A 62 3.93 -4.86 9.88
C VAL A 62 4.01 -6.05 10.83
N ARG A 63 4.06 -7.27 10.27
CA ARG A 63 4.21 -8.52 11.02
C ARG A 63 5.55 -8.51 11.76
N ASP A 64 5.52 -8.89 13.01
CA ASP A 64 6.74 -8.98 13.81
C ASP A 64 7.58 -10.21 13.39
N PRO A 65 8.89 -10.06 13.12
CA PRO A 65 9.72 -11.16 12.62
C PRO A 65 10.14 -12.14 13.73
N VAL A 66 10.00 -11.78 15.01
CA VAL A 66 10.35 -12.63 16.15
C VAL A 66 9.13 -13.45 16.60
N ASP A 67 7.95 -12.83 16.63
CA ASP A 67 6.66 -13.44 16.93
C ASP A 67 5.66 -13.13 15.80
N PRO A 68 5.62 -13.98 14.75
CA PRO A 68 4.83 -13.75 13.54
C PRO A 68 3.30 -13.72 13.74
N THR A 69 2.82 -13.98 14.96
CA THR A 69 1.41 -13.89 15.37
C THR A 69 1.01 -12.50 15.85
N THR A 70 1.96 -11.56 15.88
CA THR A 70 1.77 -10.19 16.34
C THR A 70 2.25 -9.17 15.30
N PHE A 71 1.76 -7.94 15.44
CA PHE A 71 1.93 -6.88 14.44
C PHE A 71 2.27 -5.55 15.09
N TRP A 72 3.25 -4.83 14.55
CA TRP A 72 3.55 -3.45 14.92
C TRP A 72 2.63 -2.48 14.17
N VAL A 73 2.11 -1.47 14.86
CA VAL A 73 1.18 -0.47 14.32
C VAL A 73 1.37 0.89 15.02
N ASN A 74 0.90 1.97 14.39
CA ASN A 74 0.85 3.28 15.03
C ASN A 74 -0.13 3.29 16.23
N PRO A 75 0.23 3.93 17.35
CA PRO A 75 -0.72 4.23 18.40
C PRO A 75 -1.73 5.28 17.95
N PHE A 76 -2.96 5.16 18.43
CA PHE A 76 -4.06 6.04 18.06
C PHE A 76 -3.88 7.44 18.66
N GLY A 77 -4.02 8.47 17.82
CA GLY A 77 -3.88 9.87 18.22
C GLY A 77 -2.46 10.44 18.17
N VAL A 78 -1.46 9.65 17.77
CA VAL A 78 -0.09 10.16 17.57
C VAL A 78 0.09 10.67 16.14
N ALA A 79 0.57 11.90 16.02
CA ALA A 79 0.77 12.56 14.73
C ALA A 79 1.84 11.85 13.89
N TRP A 80 1.50 11.47 12.66
CA TRP A 80 2.38 10.73 11.76
C TRP A 80 3.71 11.42 11.44
N PRO A 81 3.80 12.75 11.25
CA PRO A 81 5.08 13.44 11.04
C PRO A 81 6.07 13.28 12.19
N LEU A 82 5.56 13.04 13.41
CA LEU A 82 6.34 12.93 14.64
C LEU A 82 6.53 11.49 15.10
N LEU A 83 5.89 10.52 14.44
CA LEU A 83 5.91 9.13 14.86
C LEU A 83 7.32 8.55 14.79
N ARG A 84 7.69 7.80 15.83
CA ARG A 84 9.00 7.15 15.96
C ARG A 84 8.82 5.66 16.13
N ALA A 85 9.89 4.90 15.85
CA ALA A 85 9.91 3.46 16.05
C ALA A 85 9.70 3.08 17.54
N SER A 86 10.10 3.94 18.48
CA SER A 86 9.84 3.78 19.92
C SER A 86 8.37 3.99 20.30
N ASP A 87 7.60 4.74 19.51
CA ASP A 87 6.19 5.01 19.79
C ASP A 87 5.26 3.87 19.33
N LEU A 88 5.73 3.03 18.39
CA LEU A 88 4.94 1.91 17.86
C LEU A 88 4.52 0.93 18.95
N ILE A 89 3.31 0.40 18.79
CA ILE A 89 2.75 -0.62 19.67
C ILE A 89 2.67 -1.96 18.94
N ARG A 90 2.86 -3.06 19.68
CA ARG A 90 2.72 -4.43 19.17
C ARG A 90 1.40 -5.00 19.63
N VAL A 91 0.65 -5.59 18.70
CA VAL A 91 -0.73 -6.02 18.90
C VAL A 91 -0.90 -7.46 18.42
N ASP A 92 -1.65 -8.27 19.18
CA ASP A 92 -2.02 -9.63 18.78
C ASP A 92 -3.24 -9.66 17.85
N HIS A 93 -3.56 -10.83 17.29
CA HIS A 93 -4.72 -11.00 16.40
C HIS A 93 -6.08 -10.57 16.99
N ASN A 94 -6.21 -10.54 18.31
CA ASN A 94 -7.44 -10.17 19.01
C ASN A 94 -7.53 -8.66 19.28
N GLY A 95 -6.55 -7.87 18.84
CA GLY A 95 -6.51 -6.42 19.08
C GLY A 95 -6.00 -6.04 20.48
N SER A 96 -5.33 -6.96 21.18
CA SER A 96 -4.71 -6.66 22.48
C SER A 96 -3.31 -6.10 22.29
N VAL A 97 -3.02 -4.94 22.89
CA VAL A 97 -1.68 -4.36 22.88
C VAL A 97 -0.78 -5.15 23.82
N VAL A 98 0.15 -5.93 23.27
CA VAL A 98 1.04 -6.83 24.04
C VAL A 98 2.37 -6.17 24.42
N ASP A 99 2.81 -5.15 23.69
CA ASP A 99 4.10 -4.47 23.93
C ASP A 99 4.17 -3.09 23.26
N GLY A 100 5.26 -2.34 23.47
CA GLY A 100 5.61 -1.15 22.72
C GLY A 100 5.34 0.17 23.45
N GLY A 101 5.26 1.25 22.66
CA GLY A 101 5.44 2.64 23.05
C GLY A 101 4.61 3.19 24.22
N PRO A 102 4.88 4.44 24.63
CA PRO A 102 4.29 5.06 25.82
C PRO A 102 2.78 5.31 25.68
N VAL A 103 2.30 5.53 24.45
CA VAL A 103 0.87 5.63 24.14
C VAL A 103 0.39 4.27 23.66
N ARG A 104 -0.46 3.60 24.46
CA ARG A 104 -0.97 2.24 24.18
C ARG A 104 -2.41 2.20 23.69
N LEU A 105 -2.93 3.33 23.20
CA LEU A 105 -4.27 3.41 22.65
C LEU A 105 -4.29 2.83 21.23
N LEU A 106 -5.21 1.90 20.96
CA LEU A 106 -5.40 1.27 19.65
C LEU A 106 -6.76 1.64 19.06
N ASN A 107 -6.80 1.94 17.77
CA ASN A 107 -8.06 1.94 17.02
C ASN A 107 -8.43 0.49 16.67
N VAL A 108 -9.13 -0.18 17.59
CA VAL A 108 -9.42 -1.62 17.48
C VAL A 108 -10.23 -1.94 16.21
N ALA A 109 -11.25 -1.15 15.90
CA ALA A 109 -12.12 -1.41 14.76
C ALA A 109 -11.34 -1.44 13.44
N ALA A 110 -10.45 -0.46 13.21
CA ALA A 110 -9.62 -0.44 12.02
C ALA A 110 -8.51 -1.50 12.03
N TYR A 111 -7.95 -1.80 13.20
CA TYR A 111 -6.95 -2.86 13.34
C TYR A 111 -7.51 -4.24 12.95
N MET A 112 -8.79 -4.52 13.23
CA MET A 112 -9.39 -5.82 12.90
C MET A 112 -9.42 -6.11 11.39
N ILE A 113 -9.45 -5.09 10.54
CA ILE A 113 -9.28 -5.25 9.09
C ILE A 113 -7.90 -5.82 8.77
N HIS A 114 -6.85 -5.22 9.35
CA HIS A 114 -5.47 -5.68 9.14
C HIS A 114 -5.24 -7.08 9.74
N SER A 115 -5.82 -7.37 10.92
CA SER A 115 -5.74 -8.70 11.55
C SER A 115 -6.34 -9.78 10.64
N ALA A 116 -7.52 -9.52 10.05
CA ALA A 116 -8.17 -10.45 9.12
C ALA A 116 -7.33 -10.67 7.85
N VAL A 117 -6.78 -9.60 7.26
CA VAL A 117 -5.89 -9.70 6.09
C VAL A 117 -4.64 -10.53 6.43
N HIS A 118 -3.96 -10.24 7.53
CA HIS A 118 -2.75 -10.97 7.93
C HIS A 118 -3.02 -12.44 8.28
N ALA A 119 -4.20 -12.77 8.78
CA ALA A 119 -4.63 -14.15 9.04
C ALA A 119 -4.92 -14.90 7.73
N ALA A 120 -5.61 -14.26 6.77
CA ALA A 120 -5.92 -14.84 5.47
C ALA A 120 -4.69 -14.94 4.55
N ARG A 121 -3.68 -14.08 4.74
CA ARG A 121 -2.49 -13.96 3.90
C ARG A 121 -1.20 -14.04 4.71
N PRO A 122 -0.73 -15.25 5.06
CA PRO A 122 0.56 -15.44 5.76
C PRO A 122 1.77 -14.90 4.97
N ASP A 123 1.66 -14.78 3.64
CA ASP A 123 2.68 -14.21 2.78
C ASP A 123 2.78 -12.67 2.88
N VAL A 124 1.75 -12.02 3.41
CA VAL A 124 1.72 -10.57 3.61
C VAL A 124 2.36 -10.19 4.94
N ASN A 125 3.35 -9.31 4.85
CA ASN A 125 4.07 -8.77 6.00
C ASN A 125 3.63 -7.35 6.35
N ALA A 126 3.15 -6.55 5.39
CA ALA A 126 2.67 -5.21 5.65
C ALA A 126 1.30 -4.98 5.00
N VAL A 127 0.45 -4.24 5.71
CA VAL A 127 -0.87 -3.79 5.23
C VAL A 127 -0.96 -2.29 5.51
N ALA A 128 -1.40 -1.50 4.53
CA ALA A 128 -1.60 -0.07 4.65
C ALA A 128 -3.02 0.31 4.25
N HIS A 129 -3.65 1.14 5.07
CA HIS A 129 -4.94 1.74 4.81
C HIS A 129 -4.93 3.21 5.21
N SER A 130 -5.50 4.06 4.37
CA SER A 130 -5.78 5.44 4.73
C SER A 130 -6.93 6.03 3.92
N HIS A 131 -7.44 7.17 4.38
CA HIS A 131 -8.52 7.94 3.76
C HIS A 131 -7.94 9.04 2.87
N SER A 132 -6.96 8.69 2.03
CA SER A 132 -6.32 9.61 1.09
C SER A 132 -7.35 10.17 0.10
N ILE A 133 -7.19 11.46 -0.26
CA ILE A 133 -8.25 12.26 -0.88
C ILE A 133 -8.73 11.64 -2.20
N TYR A 134 -7.83 11.26 -3.10
CA TYR A 134 -8.19 10.80 -4.44
C TYR A 134 -8.68 9.36 -4.42
N GLY A 135 -8.07 8.49 -3.62
CA GLY A 135 -8.51 7.13 -3.41
C GLY A 135 -9.90 7.06 -2.80
N ARG A 136 -10.17 7.88 -1.77
CA ARG A 136 -11.52 8.03 -1.20
C ARG A 136 -12.50 8.57 -2.23
N ALA A 137 -12.15 9.64 -2.95
CA ALA A 137 -13.04 10.21 -3.98
C ALA A 137 -13.37 9.19 -5.08
N PHE A 138 -12.38 8.49 -5.62
CA PHE A 138 -12.56 7.46 -6.64
C PHE A 138 -13.39 6.29 -6.13
N SER A 139 -13.21 5.88 -4.86
CA SER A 139 -13.98 4.79 -4.26
C SER A 139 -15.49 5.05 -4.20
N THR A 140 -15.92 6.32 -4.30
CA THR A 140 -17.36 6.66 -4.34
C THR A 140 -18.02 6.36 -5.68
N LEU A 141 -17.24 6.08 -6.73
CA LEU A 141 -17.74 5.76 -8.07
C LEU A 141 -18.22 4.31 -8.20
N GLY A 142 -17.94 3.45 -7.22
CA GLY A 142 -18.41 2.06 -7.18
C GLY A 142 -17.92 1.20 -8.36
N ARG A 143 -16.73 1.51 -8.91
CA ARG A 143 -16.16 0.81 -10.07
C ARG A 143 -14.67 0.51 -9.90
N PRO A 144 -14.13 -0.48 -10.64
CA PRO A 144 -12.70 -0.74 -10.69
C PRO A 144 -11.90 0.42 -11.30
N LEU A 145 -10.59 0.46 -10.99
CA LEU A 145 -9.64 1.34 -11.67
C LEU A 145 -9.45 0.90 -13.12
N ASP A 146 -9.53 1.84 -14.07
CA ASP A 146 -9.22 1.55 -15.46
C ASP A 146 -7.71 1.55 -15.72
N ILE A 147 -7.29 0.67 -16.63
CA ILE A 147 -5.88 0.52 -17.01
C ILE A 147 -5.63 1.40 -18.24
N THR A 148 -5.21 2.64 -18.00
CA THR A 148 -5.12 3.73 -19.01
C THR A 148 -3.70 4.29 -19.15
N THR A 149 -2.78 3.93 -18.25
CA THR A 149 -1.38 4.39 -18.23
C THR A 149 -0.43 3.25 -17.87
N GLN A 150 0.87 3.43 -18.17
CA GLN A 150 1.91 2.48 -17.73
C GLN A 150 1.89 2.25 -16.20
N ASP A 151 1.59 3.28 -15.41
CA ASP A 151 1.51 3.17 -13.96
C ASP A 151 0.31 2.34 -13.51
N THR A 152 -0.86 2.52 -14.15
CA THR A 152 -2.04 1.68 -13.87
C THR A 152 -1.79 0.21 -14.22
N CYS A 153 -0.92 -0.09 -15.21
CA CYS A 153 -0.55 -1.47 -15.54
C CYS A 153 0.14 -2.21 -14.38
N ALA A 154 0.72 -1.52 -13.39
CA ALA A 154 1.24 -2.18 -12.17
C ALA A 154 0.14 -2.91 -11.37
N PHE A 155 -1.12 -2.61 -11.66
CA PHE A 155 -2.31 -3.12 -11.00
C PHE A 155 -3.22 -3.95 -11.92
N TYR A 156 -2.80 -4.25 -13.15
CA TYR A 156 -3.58 -5.05 -14.10
C TYR A 156 -4.01 -6.39 -13.47
N ASN A 157 -5.33 -6.61 -13.34
CA ASN A 157 -5.95 -7.75 -12.65
C ASN A 157 -5.53 -7.97 -11.18
N ASP A 158 -4.96 -6.95 -10.53
CA ASP A 158 -4.37 -7.03 -9.19
C ASP A 158 -4.87 -5.96 -8.21
N ILE A 159 -6.06 -5.40 -8.49
CA ILE A 159 -6.88 -4.64 -7.55
C ILE A 159 -8.21 -5.36 -7.32
N ALA A 160 -8.59 -5.54 -6.07
CA ALA A 160 -9.93 -5.94 -5.67
C ALA A 160 -10.86 -4.73 -5.59
N HIS A 161 -12.13 -4.93 -5.86
CA HIS A 161 -13.17 -3.94 -5.59
C HIS A 161 -14.12 -4.50 -4.53
N TYR A 162 -14.06 -3.94 -3.33
CA TYR A 162 -15.00 -4.27 -2.26
C TYR A 162 -16.19 -3.30 -2.33
N GLY A 163 -17.35 -3.82 -2.71
CA GLY A 163 -18.54 -3.04 -3.05
C GLY A 163 -19.44 -2.60 -1.89
N SER A 164 -19.05 -2.88 -0.64
CA SER A 164 -19.83 -2.57 0.55
C SER A 164 -19.05 -1.62 1.47
N PHE A 165 -19.74 -0.70 2.14
CA PHE A 165 -19.12 0.18 3.14
C PHE A 165 -19.12 -0.43 4.54
N GLY A 166 -20.09 -1.30 4.88
CA GLY A 166 -20.18 -1.98 6.18
C GLY A 166 -20.45 -1.09 7.42
N GLY A 167 -19.87 0.10 7.49
CA GLY A 167 -19.93 1.01 8.64
C GLY A 167 -18.98 0.61 9.78
N ILE A 168 -18.48 1.60 10.53
CA ILE A 168 -17.41 1.46 11.55
C ILE A 168 -17.72 0.41 12.64
N VAL A 169 -19.00 0.15 12.92
CA VAL A 169 -19.45 -0.69 14.05
C VAL A 169 -19.18 -2.19 13.83
N LEU A 170 -18.87 -2.62 12.60
CA LEU A 170 -18.73 -4.02 12.21
C LEU A 170 -17.29 -4.47 11.93
N GLY A 171 -16.28 -3.79 12.50
CA GLY A 171 -14.86 -3.97 12.17
C GLY A 171 -14.36 -5.43 12.01
N PRO A 172 -14.69 -6.39 12.89
CA PRO A 172 -14.28 -7.80 12.71
C PRO A 172 -14.92 -8.49 11.50
N GLU A 173 -16.22 -8.34 11.30
CA GLU A 173 -16.94 -8.96 10.18
C GLU A 173 -16.57 -8.29 8.85
N GLU A 174 -16.47 -6.95 8.86
CA GLU A 174 -16.00 -6.17 7.72
C GLU A 174 -14.58 -6.56 7.33
N GLY A 175 -13.69 -6.75 8.31
CA GLY A 175 -12.33 -7.22 8.08
C GLY A 175 -12.27 -8.56 7.33
N LEU A 176 -13.14 -9.51 7.69
CA LEU A 176 -13.22 -10.81 6.99
C LEU A 176 -13.69 -10.66 5.54
N HIS A 177 -14.74 -9.86 5.29
CA HIS A 177 -15.23 -9.63 3.93
C HIS A 177 -14.21 -8.87 3.06
N ILE A 178 -13.49 -7.91 3.65
CA ILE A 178 -12.40 -7.21 2.95
C ILE A 178 -11.28 -8.19 2.60
N ALA A 179 -10.87 -9.05 3.54
CA ALA A 179 -9.83 -10.05 3.30
C ALA A 179 -10.24 -11.07 2.22
N GLU A 180 -11.49 -11.52 2.24
CA GLU A 180 -12.05 -12.39 1.20
C GLU A 180 -12.07 -11.69 -0.17
N SER A 181 -12.57 -10.45 -0.23
CA SER A 181 -12.61 -9.66 -1.46
C SER A 181 -11.21 -9.37 -2.02
N LEU A 182 -10.23 -9.11 -1.16
CA LEU A 182 -8.83 -8.90 -1.54
C LEU A 182 -8.26 -10.16 -2.20
N GLY A 183 -8.57 -11.34 -1.65
CA GLY A 183 -8.06 -12.61 -2.12
C GLY A 183 -6.53 -12.59 -2.20
N GLN A 184 -5.98 -12.89 -3.38
CA GLN A 184 -4.53 -12.88 -3.62
C GLN A 184 -3.99 -11.54 -4.13
N LYS A 185 -4.83 -10.51 -4.23
CA LYS A 185 -4.45 -9.26 -4.88
C LYS A 185 -3.57 -8.37 -4.01
N LYS A 186 -2.82 -7.44 -4.61
CA LYS A 186 -1.95 -6.49 -3.89
C LYS A 186 -2.68 -5.27 -3.32
N ALA A 187 -3.88 -4.97 -3.81
CA ALA A 187 -4.64 -3.80 -3.41
C ALA A 187 -6.14 -4.04 -3.45
N ALA A 188 -6.89 -3.22 -2.72
CA ALA A 188 -8.34 -3.15 -2.75
C ALA A 188 -8.80 -1.68 -2.75
N ILE A 189 -9.81 -1.39 -3.58
CA ILE A 189 -10.62 -0.17 -3.49
C ILE A 189 -11.85 -0.52 -2.67
N LEU A 190 -12.00 0.16 -1.53
CA LEU A 190 -13.09 -0.05 -0.59
C LEU A 190 -14.16 1.01 -0.85
N SER A 191 -15.31 0.60 -1.38
CA SER A 191 -16.39 1.52 -1.77
C SER A 191 -16.76 2.48 -0.65
N ASN A 192 -16.81 3.78 -0.99
CA ASN A 192 -17.14 4.88 -0.06
C ASN A 192 -16.18 5.02 1.14
N HIS A 193 -15.02 4.36 1.14
CA HIS A 193 -14.10 4.30 2.27
C HIS A 193 -12.70 4.79 1.89
N GLY A 194 -12.03 4.11 0.95
CA GLY A 194 -10.65 4.46 0.58
C GLY A 194 -9.88 3.28 -0.01
N LEU A 195 -8.56 3.30 0.19
CA LEU A 195 -7.64 2.31 -0.37
C LEU A 195 -7.09 1.39 0.72
N LEU A 196 -6.82 0.15 0.36
CA LEU A 196 -6.03 -0.78 1.15
C LEU A 196 -5.00 -1.45 0.25
N THR A 197 -3.75 -1.52 0.70
CA THR A 197 -2.68 -2.23 -0.01
C THR A 197 -1.97 -3.20 0.91
N VAL A 198 -1.36 -4.22 0.30
CA VAL A 198 -0.56 -5.24 1.00
C VAL A 198 0.79 -5.40 0.33
N GLY A 199 1.78 -5.86 1.08
CA GLY A 199 3.09 -6.19 0.53
C GLY A 199 3.89 -7.15 1.41
N LYS A 200 4.93 -7.75 0.82
CA LYS A 200 5.92 -8.57 1.53
C LYS A 200 6.94 -7.72 2.28
N THR A 201 7.01 -6.43 1.95
CA THR A 201 7.82 -5.42 2.64
C THR A 201 6.98 -4.17 2.91
N VAL A 202 7.35 -3.38 3.92
CA VAL A 202 6.72 -2.09 4.22
C VAL A 202 6.80 -1.17 3.00
N GLU A 203 7.94 -1.17 2.33
CA GLU A 203 8.24 -0.40 1.12
C GLU A 203 7.28 -0.70 -0.02
N SER A 204 7.15 -1.99 -0.40
CA SER A 204 6.24 -2.39 -1.47
C SER A 204 4.80 -1.98 -1.15
N CYS A 205 4.36 -2.20 0.10
CA CYS A 205 3.02 -1.85 0.54
C CYS A 205 2.74 -0.34 0.42
N VAL A 206 3.69 0.49 0.86
CA VAL A 206 3.63 1.96 0.80
C VAL A 206 3.71 2.47 -0.64
N PHE A 207 4.52 1.85 -1.49
CA PHE A 207 4.61 2.20 -2.90
C PHE A 207 3.30 1.89 -3.63
N TRP A 208 2.72 0.71 -3.42
CA TRP A 208 1.42 0.37 -4.00
C TRP A 208 0.35 1.36 -3.57
N PHE A 209 0.33 1.78 -2.30
CA PHE A 209 -0.63 2.79 -1.84
C PHE A 209 -0.43 4.13 -2.55
N THR A 210 0.81 4.62 -2.57
CA THR A 210 1.19 5.89 -3.19
C THR A 210 0.91 5.91 -4.70
N SER A 211 1.22 4.80 -5.38
CA SER A 211 0.98 4.65 -6.82
C SER A 211 -0.51 4.57 -7.13
N LEU A 212 -1.27 3.80 -6.34
CA LEU A 212 -2.72 3.68 -6.51
C LEU A 212 -3.43 5.02 -6.28
N GLU A 213 -3.04 5.77 -5.25
CA GLU A 213 -3.57 7.12 -5.00
C GLU A 213 -3.34 8.05 -6.20
N LYS A 214 -2.13 8.02 -6.79
CA LYS A 214 -1.80 8.79 -8.00
C LYS A 214 -2.60 8.32 -9.22
N CYS A 215 -2.83 7.01 -9.35
CA CYS A 215 -3.67 6.45 -10.41
C CYS A 215 -5.12 6.91 -10.26
N CYS A 216 -5.69 6.89 -9.04
CA CYS A 216 -7.02 7.43 -8.76
C CYS A 216 -7.11 8.92 -9.11
N HIS A 217 -6.10 9.73 -8.74
CA HIS A 217 -6.04 11.14 -9.11
C HIS A 217 -6.04 11.32 -10.64
N GLY A 218 -5.16 10.60 -11.34
CA GLY A 218 -5.07 10.65 -12.80
C GLY A 218 -6.37 10.25 -13.48
N GLN A 219 -7.02 9.18 -13.01
CA GLN A 219 -8.29 8.70 -13.56
C GLN A 219 -9.42 9.71 -13.36
N LEU A 220 -9.53 10.34 -12.19
CA LEU A 220 -10.52 11.38 -11.93
C LEU A 220 -10.37 12.58 -12.89
N LEU A 221 -9.13 13.02 -13.14
CA LEU A 221 -8.84 14.10 -14.10
C LEU A 221 -9.15 13.68 -15.55
N ALA A 222 -8.72 12.46 -15.93
CA ALA A 222 -8.91 11.95 -17.28
C ALA A 222 -10.39 11.73 -17.61
N ASP A 223 -11.17 11.18 -16.68
CA ASP A 223 -12.61 10.98 -16.83
C ASP A 223 -13.33 12.33 -16.99
N ALA A 224 -13.01 13.32 -16.16
CA ALA A 224 -13.60 14.65 -16.27
C ALA A 224 -13.29 15.31 -17.62
N ALA A 225 -12.03 15.23 -18.09
CA ALA A 225 -11.60 15.80 -19.37
C ALA A 225 -12.16 15.04 -20.58
N ALA A 226 -12.40 13.73 -20.46
CA ALA A 226 -13.05 12.93 -21.49
C ALA A 226 -14.55 13.26 -21.57
N ALA A 227 -15.24 13.28 -20.43
CA ALA A 227 -16.65 13.63 -20.34
C ALA A 227 -16.93 15.05 -20.88
N GLY A 228 -16.08 16.03 -20.56
CA GLY A 228 -16.18 17.40 -21.07
C GLY A 228 -16.05 17.52 -22.60
N ARG A 229 -15.52 16.50 -23.28
CA ARG A 229 -15.41 16.41 -24.74
C ARG A 229 -16.40 15.39 -25.35
N GLY A 230 -17.29 14.81 -24.54
CA GLY A 230 -18.27 13.80 -24.98
C GLY A 230 -17.64 12.45 -25.32
N GLY A 231 -16.51 12.09 -24.70
CA GLY A 231 -15.81 10.82 -24.92
C GLY A 231 -15.44 10.09 -23.63
N GLU A 232 -14.68 9.01 -23.79
CA GLU A 232 -14.14 8.17 -22.72
C GLU A 232 -12.61 8.11 -22.79
N THR A 233 -11.96 7.65 -21.73
CA THR A 233 -10.52 7.36 -21.74
C THR A 233 -10.20 6.15 -22.61
N VAL A 234 -9.02 6.11 -23.21
CA VAL A 234 -8.54 4.95 -23.97
C VAL A 234 -7.80 4.00 -23.02
N LYS A 235 -8.23 2.73 -22.99
CA LYS A 235 -7.57 1.69 -22.19
C LYS A 235 -6.37 1.13 -22.92
N VAL A 236 -5.34 0.76 -22.16
CA VAL A 236 -4.21 -0.04 -22.65
C VAL A 236 -4.74 -1.42 -23.05
N ALA A 237 -4.23 -1.99 -24.15
CA ALA A 237 -4.63 -3.32 -24.57
C ALA A 237 -4.20 -4.38 -23.55
N ASP A 238 -4.98 -5.46 -23.40
CA ASP A 238 -4.75 -6.48 -22.36
C ASP A 238 -3.36 -7.13 -22.43
N ASP A 239 -2.84 -7.37 -23.63
CA ASP A 239 -1.51 -7.95 -23.85
C ASP A 239 -0.37 -6.97 -23.49
N GLU A 240 -0.52 -5.70 -23.82
CA GLU A 240 0.38 -4.62 -23.42
C GLU A 240 0.34 -4.37 -21.91
N ALA A 241 -0.84 -4.41 -21.31
CA ALA A 241 -1.04 -4.27 -19.87
C ALA A 241 -0.42 -5.44 -19.10
N GLU A 242 -0.63 -6.69 -19.55
CA GLU A 242 -0.02 -7.87 -18.94
C GLU A 242 1.51 -7.87 -19.10
N PHE A 243 2.03 -7.51 -20.27
CA PHE A 243 3.48 -7.38 -20.50
C PHE A 243 4.09 -6.35 -19.55
N THR A 244 3.46 -5.19 -19.42
CA THR A 244 3.90 -4.11 -18.53
C THR A 244 3.82 -4.54 -17.07
N TYR A 245 2.71 -5.17 -16.65
CA TYR A 245 2.51 -5.71 -15.30
C TYR A 245 3.65 -6.64 -14.86
N LYS A 246 4.09 -7.55 -15.73
CA LYS A 246 5.21 -8.47 -15.45
C LYS A 246 6.51 -7.75 -15.10
N THR A 247 6.67 -6.49 -15.55
CA THR A 247 7.84 -5.66 -15.30
C THR A 247 7.67 -4.79 -14.05
N VAL A 248 6.54 -4.07 -13.93
CA VAL A 248 6.37 -3.03 -12.89
C VAL A 248 5.46 -3.44 -11.73
N GLY A 249 4.69 -4.52 -11.87
CA GLY A 249 3.71 -4.98 -10.88
C GLY A 249 4.22 -6.03 -9.89
N SER A 250 5.50 -6.43 -9.96
CA SER A 250 6.09 -7.43 -9.05
C SER A 250 6.47 -6.85 -7.69
N GLU A 251 6.50 -7.69 -6.65
CA GLU A 251 6.90 -7.26 -5.29
C GLU A 251 8.30 -6.61 -5.24
N LEU A 252 9.26 -7.12 -6.02
CA LEU A 252 10.59 -6.53 -6.09
C LEU A 252 10.56 -5.15 -6.79
N ALA A 253 9.76 -5.01 -7.85
CA ALA A 253 9.56 -3.72 -8.51
C ALA A 253 8.90 -2.71 -7.56
N GLY A 254 7.93 -3.14 -6.75
CA GLY A 254 7.30 -2.31 -5.73
C GLY A 254 8.28 -1.83 -4.66
N TRP A 255 9.05 -2.76 -4.09
CA TRP A 255 10.10 -2.43 -3.12
C TRP A 255 11.14 -1.45 -3.70
N PHE A 256 11.62 -1.73 -4.92
CA PHE A 256 12.63 -0.88 -5.56
C PHE A 256 12.09 0.51 -5.88
N SER A 257 10.84 0.61 -6.34
CA SER A 257 10.19 1.88 -6.66
C SER A 257 9.91 2.73 -5.42
N ALA A 258 9.75 2.11 -4.25
CA ALA A 258 9.64 2.82 -2.98
C ALA A 258 10.96 3.43 -2.51
N LYS A 259 12.10 2.80 -2.88
CA LYS A 259 13.42 3.12 -2.32
C LYS A 259 13.74 4.62 -2.32
N PRO A 260 13.58 5.37 -3.44
CA PRO A 260 13.92 6.79 -3.46
C PRO A 260 13.10 7.62 -2.46
N ALA A 261 11.80 7.32 -2.31
CA ALA A 261 10.94 8.04 -1.38
C ALA A 261 11.40 7.81 0.08
N PHE A 262 11.73 6.58 0.41
CA PHE A 262 12.26 6.25 1.74
C PHE A 262 13.65 6.85 1.99
N ASP A 263 14.54 6.85 1.00
CA ASP A 263 15.87 7.47 1.12
C ASP A 263 15.73 8.98 1.40
N ILE A 264 14.82 9.67 0.70
CA ILE A 264 14.52 11.09 0.93
C ILE A 264 13.97 11.31 2.33
N MET A 265 12.98 10.50 2.74
CA MET A 265 12.37 10.66 4.07
C MET A 265 13.38 10.41 5.20
N GLU A 266 14.24 9.41 5.04
CA GLU A 266 15.32 9.14 5.99
C GLU A 266 16.33 10.32 6.03
N HIS A 267 16.72 10.84 4.87
CA HIS A 267 17.62 11.99 4.79
C HIS A 267 17.04 13.23 5.49
N GLU A 268 15.78 13.55 5.23
CA GLU A 268 15.10 14.73 5.80
C GLU A 268 14.83 14.58 7.29
N THR A 269 14.55 13.36 7.75
CA THR A 269 14.23 13.09 9.16
C THR A 269 15.48 12.91 10.02
N GLY A 270 16.63 12.61 9.41
CA GLY A 270 17.85 12.30 10.15
C GLY A 270 17.65 11.08 11.06
N ASN A 271 17.75 11.25 12.38
CA ASN A 271 17.55 10.17 13.35
C ASN A 271 16.24 10.29 14.15
N ASP A 272 15.42 11.30 13.88
CA ASP A 272 14.27 11.64 14.72
C ASP A 272 13.15 10.59 14.67
N TYR A 273 13.18 9.67 13.71
CA TYR A 273 12.22 8.57 13.60
C TYR A 273 12.60 7.31 14.39
N LYS A 274 13.81 7.25 14.97
CA LYS A 274 14.35 6.03 15.59
C LYS A 274 13.93 5.84 17.05
N MET A 275 14.03 6.87 17.89
CA MET A 275 13.73 6.80 19.34
C MET A 275 13.07 8.04 19.90
#